data_AF-A0A1B6AVQ4-F1
#
_entry.id   AF-A0A1B6AVQ4-F1
#
_cell.length_a   1.000
_cell.length_b   1.000
_cell.length_c   1.000
_cell.angle_alpha   90.00
_cell.angle_beta   90.00
_cell.angle_gamma   90.00
#
_symmetry.space_group_name_H-M   'P 1'
#
loop_
_entity.id
_entity.type
_entity.pdbx_description
1 polymer ?
#
loop_
_entity_poly.entity_id
_entity_poly.type
_entity_poly.pdbx_seq_one_letter_code
_entity_poly.pdbx_strand_id
1 'polypeptide(L)'
;MDSAFYSQAVLLTARKLDVRFSVTVRQDPKIKAAIAAIPDDAWMPIPYWLSTPEVSGADVAETAYTCFAHTKTPVTVRLIVRRARPTPGSQLALFTTYDHHAFVTDRAGSVTELEADHRRHAVVEQIIAELKSAGLAHLP
;
A
#
# COMPACT_ATOMS: atom_id res chain seq x y z
N MET A 1 0.11 -12.67 -6.79
CA MET A 1 -1.19 -12.90 -6.13
C MET A 1 -1.58 -11.65 -5.37
N ASP A 2 -2.84 -11.25 -5.31
CA ASP A 2 -3.66 -10.82 -6.43
C ASP A 2 -4.27 -9.46 -6.04
N SER A 3 -4.10 -8.42 -6.85
CA SER A 3 -4.77 -7.14 -6.59
C SER A 3 -6.26 -7.19 -6.95
N ALA A 4 -6.87 -8.37 -6.97
CA ALA A 4 -8.31 -8.58 -7.13
C ALA A 4 -9.14 -7.93 -6.01
N PHE A 5 -8.49 -7.52 -4.92
CA PHE A 5 -9.11 -6.79 -3.80
C PHE A 5 -9.10 -5.26 -3.98
N TYR A 6 -8.33 -4.74 -4.94
CA TYR A 6 -8.34 -3.33 -5.29
C TYR A 6 -9.53 -3.03 -6.24
N SER A 7 -10.74 -3.05 -5.69
CA SER A 7 -11.96 -2.67 -6.41
C SER A 7 -12.72 -1.58 -5.66
N GLN A 8 -13.40 -0.72 -6.41
CA GLN A 8 -14.16 0.40 -5.85
C GLN A 8 -15.23 -0.07 -4.89
N ALA A 9 -15.95 -1.14 -5.26
CA ALA A 9 -16.99 -1.73 -4.44
C ALA A 9 -16.43 -2.21 -3.09
N VAL A 10 -15.26 -2.85 -3.07
CA VAL A 10 -14.62 -3.33 -1.84
C VAL A 10 -14.23 -2.16 -0.93
N LEU A 11 -13.56 -1.13 -1.45
CA LEU A 11 -13.15 0.01 -0.63
C LEU A 11 -14.35 0.80 -0.09
N LEU A 12 -15.40 0.98 -0.90
CA LEU A 12 -16.63 1.65 -0.47
C LEU A 12 -17.39 0.83 0.57
N THR A 13 -17.43 -0.50 0.42
CA THR A 13 -18.12 -1.39 1.37
C THR A 13 -17.39 -1.44 2.71
N ALA A 14 -16.06 -1.56 2.68
CA ALA A 14 -15.22 -1.50 3.89
C ALA A 14 -15.47 -0.20 4.66
N ARG A 15 -15.47 0.96 3.97
CA ARG A 15 -15.84 2.25 4.57
C ARG A 15 -17.25 2.28 5.13
N LYS A 16 -18.24 1.80 4.38
CA LYS A 16 -19.65 1.81 4.79
C LYS A 16 -19.87 1.01 6.08
N LEU A 17 -19.10 -0.05 6.28
CA LEU A 17 -19.20 -0.94 7.43
C LEU A 17 -18.19 -0.62 8.55
N ASP A 18 -17.50 0.52 8.43
CA ASP A 18 -16.40 0.94 9.32
C ASP A 18 -15.29 -0.11 9.50
N VAL A 19 -15.11 -0.97 8.49
CA VAL A 19 -14.05 -1.96 8.43
C VAL A 19 -12.81 -1.31 7.84
N ARG A 20 -11.76 -1.22 8.65
CA ARG A 20 -10.48 -0.67 8.22
C ARG A 20 -9.72 -1.65 7.32
N PHE A 21 -9.03 -1.14 6.30
CA PHE A 21 -8.33 -1.97 5.31
C PHE A 21 -6.87 -1.59 5.12
N SER A 22 -6.09 -2.51 4.58
CA SER A 22 -4.73 -2.29 4.08
C SER A 22 -4.52 -3.19 2.86
N VAL A 23 -4.43 -2.62 1.66
CA VAL A 23 -4.49 -3.38 0.40
C VAL A 23 -3.32 -3.03 -0.50
N THR A 24 -2.50 -4.01 -0.86
CA THR A 24 -1.40 -3.85 -1.82
C THR A 24 -1.93 -3.42 -3.19
N VAL A 25 -1.28 -2.42 -3.80
CA VAL A 25 -1.64 -1.93 -5.14
C VAL A 25 -0.65 -2.41 -6.19
N ARG A 26 -1.14 -2.63 -7.42
CA ARG A 26 -0.26 -2.89 -8.59
C ARG A 26 0.50 -1.62 -8.94
N GLN A 27 1.75 -1.78 -9.37
CA GLN A 27 2.63 -0.70 -9.83
C GLN A 27 2.27 -0.23 -11.25
N ASP A 28 1.04 0.27 -11.42
CA ASP A 28 0.57 0.85 -12.68
C ASP A 28 1.13 2.27 -12.90
N PRO A 29 0.99 2.88 -14.09
CA PRO A 29 1.52 4.21 -14.36
C PRO A 29 1.03 5.32 -13.41
N LYS A 30 -0.19 5.20 -12.86
CA LYS A 30 -0.75 6.21 -11.94
C LYS A 30 -0.14 6.09 -10.56
N ILE A 31 0.04 4.86 -10.06
CA ILE A 31 0.77 4.60 -8.82
C ILE A 31 2.22 5.06 -8.95
N LYS A 32 2.89 4.74 -10.06
CA LYS A 32 4.27 5.20 -10.30
C LYS A 32 4.37 6.72 -10.33
N ALA A 33 3.43 7.41 -10.98
CA ALA A 33 3.39 8.87 -10.99
C ALA A 33 3.16 9.44 -9.58
N ALA A 34 2.27 8.84 -8.78
CA ALA A 34 2.04 9.25 -7.40
C ALA A 34 3.28 9.07 -6.53
N ILE A 35 4.01 7.94 -6.69
CA ILE A 35 5.27 7.67 -5.99
C ILE A 35 6.35 8.68 -6.40
N ALA A 36 6.49 8.96 -7.70
CA ALA A 36 7.49 9.89 -8.22
C ALA A 36 7.24 11.35 -7.80
N ALA A 37 6.00 11.68 -7.41
CA ALA A 37 5.64 13.00 -6.89
C ALA A 37 5.91 13.17 -5.39
N ILE A 38 6.31 12.11 -4.68
CA ILE A 38 6.66 12.19 -3.26
C ILE A 38 8.00 12.94 -3.12
N PRO A 39 8.04 14.07 -2.38
CA PRO A 39 9.27 14.81 -2.14
C PRO A 39 10.34 13.95 -1.45
N ASP A 40 11.62 14.18 -1.78
CA ASP A 40 12.72 13.38 -1.24
C ASP A 40 12.84 13.47 0.30
N ASP A 41 12.44 14.60 0.89
CA ASP A 41 12.44 14.85 2.34
C ASP A 41 11.22 14.25 3.08
N ALA A 42 10.20 13.78 2.35
CA ALA A 42 9.06 13.07 2.92
C ALA A 42 9.36 11.58 3.21
N TRP A 43 10.51 11.07 2.73
CA TRP A 43 10.93 9.70 2.98
C TRP A 43 11.61 9.56 4.34
N MET A 44 11.04 8.68 5.16
CA MET A 44 11.54 8.40 6.51
C MET A 44 12.25 7.04 6.53
N PRO A 45 13.44 6.93 7.13
CA PRO A 45 14.11 5.65 7.26
C PRO A 45 13.29 4.68 8.11
N ILE A 46 13.30 3.40 7.76
CA ILE A 46 12.66 2.35 8.53
C ILE A 46 13.64 1.85 9.61
N PRO A 47 13.44 2.17 10.91
CA PRO A 47 14.49 2.00 11.93
C PRO A 47 14.91 0.55 12.17
N TYR A 48 13.97 -0.41 12.01
CA TYR A 48 14.25 -1.84 12.19
C TYR A 48 14.90 -2.50 10.97
N TRP A 49 15.27 -1.72 9.95
CA TRP A 49 15.91 -2.20 8.73
C TRP A 49 17.28 -1.59 8.48
N LEU A 50 17.92 -1.12 9.54
CA LEU A 50 19.32 -0.73 9.56
C LEU A 50 20.19 -1.99 9.32
N SER A 51 20.69 -2.12 8.09
CA SER A 51 21.64 -3.16 7.70
C SER A 51 23.08 -2.83 8.13
N THR A 52 23.35 -1.54 8.39
CA THR A 52 24.55 -1.03 9.09
C THR A 52 24.14 0.19 9.95
N PRO A 53 24.96 0.66 10.91
CA PRO A 53 24.65 1.83 11.74
C PRO A 53 24.43 3.15 10.96
N GLU A 54 24.83 3.21 9.69
CA GLU A 54 24.96 4.47 8.93
C GLU A 54 23.96 4.59 7.76
N VAL A 55 23.30 3.50 7.34
CA VAL A 55 22.38 3.51 6.19
C VAL A 55 21.16 2.63 6.46
N SER A 56 19.96 3.23 6.37
CA SER A 56 18.71 2.48 6.32
C SER A 56 18.65 1.68 5.02
N GLY A 57 18.37 0.37 5.10
CA GLY A 57 18.17 -0.46 3.91
C GLY A 57 16.91 -0.09 3.11
N ALA A 58 16.02 0.70 3.72
CA ALA A 58 14.78 1.17 3.10
C ALA A 58 14.17 2.36 3.82
N ASP A 59 13.32 3.07 3.08
CA ASP A 59 12.56 4.19 3.59
C ASP A 59 11.08 3.94 3.36
N VAL A 60 10.25 4.65 4.12
CA VAL A 60 8.80 4.69 3.96
C VAL A 60 8.34 6.12 3.81
N ALA A 61 7.36 6.33 2.93
CA ALA A 61 6.67 7.61 2.78
C ALA A 61 5.17 7.38 2.65
N GLU A 62 4.43 8.47 2.83
CA GLU A 62 2.99 8.52 2.61
C GLU A 62 2.63 9.66 1.66
N THR A 63 1.63 9.43 0.83
CA THR A 63 0.91 10.49 0.12
C THR A 63 -0.59 10.19 0.05
N ALA A 64 -1.40 11.23 -0.17
CA ALA A 64 -2.81 11.03 -0.46
C ALA A 64 -2.98 10.53 -1.91
N TYR A 65 -3.83 9.52 -2.10
CA TYR A 65 -4.11 8.98 -3.43
C TYR A 65 -5.60 8.82 -3.66
N THR A 66 -6.08 9.21 -4.84
CA THR A 66 -7.50 9.09 -5.19
C THR A 66 -7.73 7.92 -6.14
N CYS A 67 -8.24 6.83 -5.58
CA CYS A 67 -8.66 5.66 -6.32
C CYS A 67 -9.92 5.98 -7.15
N PHE A 68 -10.03 5.37 -8.34
CA PHE A 68 -11.21 5.47 -9.20
C PHE A 68 -11.61 6.92 -9.56
N ALA A 69 -10.63 7.80 -9.71
CA ALA A 69 -10.83 9.24 -9.96
C ALA A 69 -11.74 9.59 -11.15
N HIS A 70 -11.92 8.68 -12.11
CA HIS A 70 -12.75 8.86 -13.31
C HIS A 70 -14.22 8.42 -13.12
N THR A 71 -14.60 7.97 -11.92
CA THR A 71 -15.94 7.48 -11.61
C THR A 71 -16.74 8.54 -10.83
N LYS A 72 -18.05 8.32 -10.66
CA LYS A 72 -18.92 9.23 -9.88
C LYS A 72 -18.62 9.24 -8.38
N THR A 73 -17.87 8.26 -7.88
CA THR A 73 -17.60 8.05 -6.45
C THR A 73 -16.10 7.80 -6.20
N PRO A 74 -15.24 8.81 -6.44
CA PRO A 74 -13.81 8.70 -6.18
C PRO A 74 -13.55 8.44 -4.70
N VAL A 75 -12.47 7.70 -4.41
CA VAL A 75 -12.11 7.31 -3.03
C VAL A 75 -10.69 7.77 -2.73
N THR A 76 -10.55 8.81 -1.93
CA THR A 76 -9.23 9.29 -1.47
C THR A 76 -8.78 8.51 -0.24
N VAL A 77 -7.61 7.89 -0.32
CA VAL A 77 -7.01 7.00 0.68
C VAL A 77 -5.57 7.42 0.97
N ARG A 78 -4.98 6.87 2.03
CA ARG A 78 -3.54 6.97 2.27
C ARG A 78 -2.83 5.96 1.38
N LEU A 79 -1.84 6.40 0.61
CA LEU A 79 -0.91 5.54 -0.12
C LEU A 79 0.39 5.48 0.66
N ILE A 80 0.68 4.33 1.25
CA ILE A 80 1.92 4.08 1.98
C ILE A 80 2.87 3.36 1.04
N VAL A 81 4.09 3.87 0.93
CA VAL A 81 5.11 3.37 0.00
C VAL A 81 6.37 3.06 0.76
N ARG A 82 6.84 1.82 0.66
CA ARG A 82 8.18 1.41 1.09
C ARG A 82 9.08 1.35 -0.14
N ARG A 83 10.24 2.03 -0.08
CA ARG A 83 11.30 1.90 -1.08
C ARG A 83 12.51 1.20 -0.47
N ALA A 84 13.12 0.28 -1.19
CA ALA A 84 14.37 -0.36 -0.79
C ALA A 84 15.37 -0.32 -1.94
N ARG A 85 16.67 -0.20 -1.66
CA ARG A 85 17.66 -0.31 -2.73
C ARG A 85 17.69 -1.75 -3.25
N PRO A 86 17.66 -1.98 -4.57
CA PRO A 86 17.79 -3.33 -5.11
C PRO A 86 19.12 -3.95 -4.67
N THR A 87 19.14 -5.27 -4.51
CA THR A 87 20.37 -6.00 -4.23
C THR A 87 21.41 -5.71 -5.31
N PRO A 88 22.65 -5.30 -4.96
CA PRO A 88 23.72 -5.10 -5.94
C PRO A 88 23.91 -6.34 -6.83
N GLY A 89 23.99 -6.13 -8.14
CA GLY A 89 24.10 -7.22 -9.13
C GLY A 89 22.78 -7.89 -9.51
N SER A 90 21.64 -7.51 -8.92
CA SER A 90 20.32 -7.95 -9.41
C SER A 90 19.99 -7.31 -10.76
N GLN A 91 19.18 -7.98 -11.58
CA GLN A 91 18.69 -7.41 -12.85
C GLN A 91 17.96 -6.08 -12.63
N LEU A 92 17.25 -5.94 -11.50
CA LEU A 92 16.53 -4.71 -11.14
C LEU A 92 17.47 -3.54 -10.89
N ALA A 93 18.65 -3.79 -10.28
CA ALA A 93 19.65 -2.76 -10.02
C ALA A 93 20.21 -2.10 -11.31
N LEU A 94 20.03 -2.73 -12.48
CA LEU A 94 20.42 -2.17 -13.77
C LEU A 94 19.44 -1.10 -14.29
N PHE A 95 18.21 -1.04 -13.75
CA PHE A 95 17.13 -0.22 -14.29
C PHE A 95 16.50 0.74 -13.28
N THR A 96 16.74 0.57 -11.97
CA THR A 96 16.18 1.44 -10.94
C THR A 96 17.09 1.58 -9.73
N THR A 97 17.04 2.75 -9.10
CA THR A 97 17.69 3.04 -7.81
C THR A 97 16.93 2.40 -6.63
N TYR A 98 15.62 2.22 -6.79
CA TYR A 98 14.74 1.73 -5.74
C TYR A 98 13.71 0.72 -6.27
N ASP A 99 13.48 -0.33 -5.50
CA ASP A 99 12.29 -1.17 -5.60
C ASP A 99 11.19 -0.59 -4.71
N HIS A 100 9.96 -0.52 -5.22
CA HIS A 100 8.82 0.13 -4.55
C HIS A 100 7.71 -0.87 -4.24
N HIS A 101 7.30 -0.92 -2.98
CA HIS A 101 6.14 -1.66 -2.52
C HIS A 101 5.12 -0.69 -1.95
N ALA A 102 3.91 -0.68 -2.49
CA ALA A 102 2.88 0.28 -2.10
C ALA A 102 1.58 -0.42 -1.72
N PHE A 103 0.89 0.16 -0.75
CA PHE A 103 -0.45 -0.26 -0.35
C PHE A 103 -1.31 0.95 0.00
N VAL A 104 -2.63 0.77 -0.11
CA VAL A 104 -3.61 1.78 0.29
C VAL A 104 -4.29 1.40 1.59
N THR A 105 -4.57 2.38 2.43
CA THR A 105 -5.24 2.18 3.72
C THR A 105 -6.12 3.38 4.09
N ASP A 106 -7.16 3.14 4.89
CA ASP A 106 -7.95 4.15 5.59
C ASP A 106 -7.68 4.16 7.10
N ARG A 107 -6.72 3.35 7.57
CA ARG A 107 -6.35 3.25 8.98
C ARG A 107 -5.66 4.52 9.45
N ALA A 108 -5.98 4.93 10.69
CA ALA A 108 -5.18 5.90 11.43
C ALA A 108 -3.92 5.22 12.00
N GLY A 109 -2.88 6.02 12.28
CA GLY A 109 -1.61 5.54 12.82
C GLY A 109 -0.41 6.12 12.08
N SER A 110 0.79 5.94 12.65
CA SER A 110 2.02 6.40 12.01
C SER A 110 2.35 5.58 10.76
N VAL A 111 3.07 6.19 9.82
CA VAL A 111 3.46 5.55 8.56
C VAL A 111 4.26 4.27 8.82
N THR A 112 5.20 4.32 9.78
CA THR A 112 6.06 3.18 10.13
C THR A 112 5.28 2.04 10.78
N GLU A 113 4.33 2.34 11.67
CA GLU A 113 3.46 1.30 12.27
C GLU A 113 2.59 0.63 11.21
N LEU A 114 1.99 1.41 10.32
CA LEU A 114 1.14 0.89 9.25
C LEU A 114 1.92 0.07 8.23
N GLU A 115 3.13 0.47 7.85
CA GLU A 115 4.01 -0.34 7.01
C GLU A 115 4.39 -1.65 7.71
N ALA A 116 4.83 -1.58 8.96
CA ALA A 116 5.22 -2.76 9.72
C ALA A 116 4.05 -3.73 9.86
N ASP A 117 2.86 -3.20 10.14
CA ASP A 117 1.63 -3.96 10.27
C ASP A 117 1.21 -4.59 8.93
N HIS A 118 1.22 -3.82 7.83
CA HIS A 118 0.93 -4.35 6.50
C HIS A 118 1.94 -5.42 6.07
N ARG A 119 3.21 -5.31 6.47
CA ARG A 119 4.24 -6.31 6.19
C ARG A 119 4.04 -7.58 7.02
N ARG A 120 3.71 -7.47 8.31
CA ARG A 120 3.37 -8.62 9.18
C ARG A 120 2.08 -9.30 8.71
N HIS A 121 1.14 -8.48 8.26
CA HIS A 121 -0.18 -8.87 7.80
C HIS A 121 -0.31 -8.77 6.28
N ALA A 122 0.73 -9.14 5.52
CA ALA A 122 0.64 -9.25 4.06
C ALA A 122 -0.47 -10.24 3.61
N VAL A 123 -1.17 -10.86 4.58
CA VAL A 123 -2.45 -11.57 4.58
C VAL A 123 -3.63 -10.63 4.91
N VAL A 124 -3.83 -9.54 4.18
CA VAL A 124 -5.18 -8.92 4.07
C VAL A 124 -5.91 -9.57 2.90
N GLU A 125 -6.08 -10.89 2.98
CA GLU A 125 -7.00 -11.65 2.13
C GLU A 125 -8.22 -12.12 2.91
N GLN A 126 -8.19 -12.14 4.25
CA GLN A 126 -9.16 -12.91 5.02
C GLN A 126 -10.42 -12.14 5.41
N ILE A 127 -10.33 -10.90 5.91
CA ILE A 127 -11.54 -10.14 6.32
C ILE A 127 -12.40 -9.76 5.10
N ILE A 128 -11.80 -9.43 3.95
CA ILE A 128 -12.53 -9.12 2.71
C ILE A 128 -13.11 -10.40 2.08
N ALA A 129 -12.41 -11.54 2.18
CA ALA A 129 -12.96 -12.83 1.76
C ALA A 129 -14.14 -13.27 2.65
N GLU A 130 -14.02 -13.10 3.97
CA GLU A 130 -15.12 -13.33 4.93
C GLU A 130 -16.29 -12.39 4.67
N LEU A 131 -16.05 -11.12 4.37
CA LEU A 131 -17.11 -10.18 4.01
C LEU A 131 -17.83 -10.55 2.70
N LYS A 132 -17.09 -11.07 1.71
CA LYS A 132 -17.69 -11.63 0.48
C LYS A 132 -18.47 -12.91 0.79
N SER A 133 -17.93 -13.79 1.62
CA SER A 133 -18.59 -15.04 2.03
C SER A 133 -19.89 -14.76 2.79
N ALA A 134 -19.87 -13.83 3.75
CA ALA A 134 -21.04 -13.42 4.51
C ALA A 134 -22.07 -12.65 3.66
N GLY A 135 -21.61 -11.82 2.71
CA GLY A 135 -22.48 -11.11 1.77
C GLY A 135 -23.13 -12.01 0.71
N LEU A 136 -22.48 -13.11 0.32
CA LEU A 136 -23.04 -14.15 -0.57
C LEU A 136 -23.96 -15.13 0.18
N ALA A 137 -23.80 -15.28 1.50
CA ALA A 137 -24.63 -16.16 2.33
C ALA A 137 -25.96 -15.53 2.78
N HIS A 138 -26.15 -14.21 2.59
CA HIS A 138 -27.36 -13.48 2.98
C HIS A 138 -27.99 -12.68 1.83
N LEU A 139 -28.19 -13.33 0.68
CA LEU A 139 -29.16 -12.88 -0.32
C LEU A 139 -30.47 -13.69 -0.13
N PRO A 140 -31.63 -13.06 0.14
CA PRO A 140 -32.92 -13.73 0.03
C PRO A 140 -33.25 -14.09 -1.43
#